data_AF-A0A388PWJ8-F1
#
_entry.id   AF-A0A388PWJ8-F1
#
_cell.length_a   1.000
_cell.length_b   1.000
_cell.length_c   1.000
_cell.angle_alpha   90.00
_cell.angle_beta   90.00
_cell.angle_gamma   90.00
#
_symmetry.space_group_name_H-M   'P 1'
#
loop_
_entity.id
_entity.type
_entity.pdbx_description
1 polymer ?
#
loop_
_entity_poly.entity_id
_entity_poly.type
_entity_poly.pdbx_seq_one_letter_code
_entity_poly.pdbx_strand_id
1 'polypeptide(L)'
;MTSETKKTRELWLQNAVDMVEPIFKNKGYKIPKIQVSCGFPSTGNKTKHIGQCWGRSSTSDGVNQLFISPILDEPVQVLDTLVHELVHAIDDCVHHHGPEFKKIATDVGLQGNMREATAGAWLKEQLTTIAKQLGKYPHSKINLAHSASAKTGPRPRAKCKKCGYEVTPLKKWLFMGPPLCPKHTTEMEPIGDWEEAIASTNEK
;
A
#
# COMPACT_ATOMS: atom_id res chain seq x y z
N MET A 1 5.54 44.14 -1.36
CA MET A 1 5.03 42.97 -2.09
C MET A 1 4.90 41.83 -1.10
N THR A 2 3.69 41.55 -0.61
CA THR A 2 3.45 40.38 0.24
C THR A 2 3.47 39.15 -0.66
N SER A 3 4.51 38.32 -0.51
CA SER A 3 4.58 37.01 -1.18
C SER A 3 3.43 36.16 -0.65
N GLU A 4 2.49 35.81 -1.53
CA GLU A 4 1.44 34.85 -1.23
C GLU A 4 2.08 33.46 -1.11
N THR A 5 2.19 32.95 0.12
CA THR A 5 2.78 31.63 0.36
C THR A 5 1.87 30.56 -0.25
N LYS A 6 2.32 29.92 -1.35
CA LYS A 6 1.58 28.81 -1.97
C LYS A 6 1.42 27.66 -0.97
N LYS A 7 0.19 27.28 -0.67
CA LYS A 7 -0.11 26.09 0.16
C LYS A 7 0.11 24.82 -0.67
N THR A 8 1.12 24.02 -0.31
CA THR A 8 1.38 22.71 -0.91
C THR A 8 0.89 21.58 0.01
N ARG A 9 0.75 20.38 -0.54
CA ARG A 9 0.39 19.18 0.24
C ARG A 9 1.45 18.86 1.28
N GLU A 10 2.71 18.96 0.88
CA GLU A 10 3.88 18.68 1.71
C GLU A 10 4.01 19.70 2.84
N LEU A 11 3.75 21.00 2.59
CA LEU A 11 3.71 22.01 3.66
C LEU A 11 2.57 21.76 4.65
N TRP A 12 1.39 21.37 4.15
CA TRP A 12 0.26 21.00 5.03
C TRP A 12 0.61 19.78 5.90
N LEU A 13 1.22 18.75 5.32
CA LEU A 13 1.64 17.54 6.03
C LEU A 13 2.76 17.82 7.05
N GLN A 14 3.71 18.70 6.72
CA GLN A 14 4.75 19.11 7.67
C GLN A 14 4.16 19.84 8.87
N ASN A 15 3.26 20.79 8.64
CA ASN A 15 2.55 21.48 9.72
C ASN A 15 1.70 20.49 10.55
N ALA A 16 1.11 19.48 9.90
CA ALA A 16 0.37 18.44 10.59
C ALA A 16 1.25 17.64 11.55
N VAL A 17 2.48 17.30 11.14
CA VAL A 17 3.46 16.63 12.03
C VAL A 17 3.73 17.47 13.27
N ASP A 18 3.98 18.76 13.11
CA ASP A 18 4.24 19.68 14.23
C ASP A 18 3.04 19.76 15.19
N MET A 19 1.82 19.71 14.66
CA MET A 19 0.59 19.77 15.45
C MET A 19 0.25 18.47 16.19
N VAL A 20 0.64 17.31 15.65
CA VAL A 20 0.45 16.02 16.35
C VAL A 20 1.61 15.68 17.28
N GLU A 21 2.79 16.29 17.13
CA GLU A 21 3.96 16.04 17.98
C GLU A 21 3.64 16.07 19.50
N PRO A 22 2.83 17.02 20.03
CA PRO A 22 2.47 17.04 21.44
C PRO A 22 1.79 15.75 21.93
N ILE A 23 1.03 15.06 21.08
CA ILE A 23 0.36 13.79 21.42
C ILE A 23 1.40 12.72 21.77
N PHE A 24 2.47 12.63 20.98
CA PHE A 24 3.58 11.70 21.21
C PHE A 24 4.46 12.15 22.38
N LYS A 25 4.81 13.44 22.41
CA LYS A 25 5.69 14.02 23.43
C LYS A 25 5.12 13.86 24.84
N ASN A 26 3.81 14.04 25.01
CA ASN A 26 3.11 13.86 26.30
C ASN A 26 3.14 12.41 26.81
N LYS A 27 3.46 11.44 25.94
CA LYS A 27 3.63 10.03 26.28
C LYS A 27 5.11 9.61 26.42
N GLY A 28 6.03 10.57 26.31
CA GLY A 28 7.47 10.33 26.40
C GLY A 28 8.12 9.88 25.09
N TYR A 29 7.41 9.96 23.97
CA TYR A 29 7.96 9.64 22.65
C TYR A 29 8.49 10.88 21.94
N LYS A 30 9.59 10.73 21.22
CA LYS A 30 10.17 11.78 20.37
C LYS A 30 10.06 11.37 18.91
N ILE A 31 9.41 12.20 18.10
CA ILE A 31 9.38 12.02 16.65
C ILE A 31 10.81 12.28 16.12
N PRO A 32 11.42 11.36 15.37
CA PRO A 32 12.73 11.59 14.78
C PRO A 32 12.66 12.63 13.66
N LYS A 33 13.79 12.99 13.06
CA LYS A 33 13.76 13.77 11.83
C LYS A 33 13.08 12.94 10.75
N ILE A 34 12.05 13.49 10.13
CA ILE A 34 11.26 12.85 9.06
C ILE A 34 11.19 13.75 7.83
N GLN A 35 10.84 13.15 6.69
CA GLN A 35 10.29 13.84 5.52
C GLN A 35 8.95 13.19 5.17
N VAL A 36 7.90 13.99 5.08
CA VAL A 36 6.54 13.50 4.78
C VAL A 36 6.08 14.04 3.42
N SER A 37 5.51 13.16 2.59
CA SER A 37 5.08 13.50 1.24
C SER A 37 3.72 12.88 0.90
N CYS A 38 2.98 13.54 0.01
CA CYS A 38 1.79 12.96 -0.61
C CYS A 38 2.20 12.11 -1.82
N GLY A 39 2.11 10.79 -1.70
CA GLY A 39 2.60 9.87 -2.71
C GLY A 39 2.12 8.44 -2.46
N PHE A 40 2.09 7.63 -3.51
CA PHE A 40 1.70 6.24 -3.37
C PHE A 40 2.75 5.48 -2.56
N PRO A 41 2.33 4.67 -1.56
CA PRO A 41 3.18 3.62 -1.01
C PRO A 41 3.72 2.72 -2.13
N SER A 42 4.86 2.07 -1.91
CA SER A 42 5.51 1.15 -2.88
C SER A 42 4.56 0.16 -3.55
N THR A 43 3.58 -0.35 -2.81
CA THR A 43 2.56 -1.28 -3.30
C THR A 43 1.15 -0.68 -3.36
N GLY A 44 0.99 0.62 -3.08
CA GLY A 44 -0.29 1.31 -2.88
C GLY A 44 -1.22 1.33 -4.09
N ASN A 45 -0.69 1.32 -5.32
CA ASN A 45 -1.52 1.22 -6.54
C ASN A 45 -2.15 -0.17 -6.74
N LYS A 46 -1.58 -1.21 -6.12
CA LYS A 46 -2.02 -2.62 -6.30
C LYS A 46 -2.70 -3.20 -5.07
N THR A 47 -2.68 -2.48 -3.95
CA THR A 47 -3.10 -2.96 -2.62
C THR A 47 -3.91 -1.89 -1.90
N LYS A 48 -4.35 -2.19 -0.67
CA LYS A 48 -5.10 -1.26 0.18
C LYS A 48 -4.19 -0.38 1.07
N HIS A 49 -2.88 -0.36 0.84
CA HIS A 49 -1.95 0.43 1.66
C HIS A 49 -2.16 1.93 1.40
N ILE A 50 -2.47 2.67 2.47
CA ILE A 50 -2.78 4.11 2.44
C ILE A 50 -1.70 4.98 3.09
N GLY A 51 -0.75 4.38 3.80
CA GLY A 51 0.42 5.01 4.38
C GLY A 51 1.64 4.09 4.26
N GLN A 52 2.83 4.67 4.31
CA GLN A 52 4.08 3.92 4.45
C GLN A 52 5.21 4.78 5.02
N CYS A 53 5.88 4.26 6.03
CA CYS A 53 7.15 4.75 6.54
C CYS A 53 8.33 3.89 6.04
N TRP A 54 9.40 4.55 5.65
CA TRP A 54 10.70 3.94 5.38
C TRP A 54 11.68 4.30 6.49
N GLY A 55 12.27 3.27 7.10
CA GLY A 55 13.32 3.40 8.11
C GLY A 55 14.57 4.09 7.58
N ARG A 56 15.42 4.62 8.47
CA ARG A 56 16.67 5.30 8.11
C ARG A 56 17.63 4.41 7.32
N SER A 57 17.58 3.10 7.54
CA SER A 57 18.36 2.11 6.79
C SER A 57 18.00 2.03 5.31
N SER A 58 16.83 2.56 4.92
CA SER A 58 16.32 2.55 3.54
C SER A 58 16.59 3.85 2.80
N THR A 59 17.27 4.82 3.42
CA THR A 59 17.49 6.17 2.86
C THR A 59 18.96 6.56 2.92
N SER A 60 19.44 7.27 1.91
CA SER A 60 20.87 7.64 1.80
C SER A 60 21.28 8.77 2.74
N ASP A 61 20.32 9.61 3.15
CA ASP A 61 20.51 10.73 4.08
C ASP A 61 20.21 10.36 5.55
N GLY A 62 19.81 9.11 5.80
CA GLY A 62 19.50 8.60 7.14
C GLY A 62 18.28 9.27 7.78
N VAL A 63 17.36 9.80 6.98
CA VAL A 63 16.10 10.42 7.41
C VAL A 63 14.93 9.48 7.07
N ASN A 64 13.99 9.29 8.00
CA ASN A 64 12.80 8.49 7.74
C ASN A 64 11.91 9.18 6.68
N GLN A 65 11.39 8.40 5.73
CA GLN A 65 10.55 8.92 4.64
C GLN A 65 9.12 8.37 4.80
N LEU A 66 8.15 9.26 4.94
CA LEU A 66 6.75 8.92 5.14
C LEU A 66 5.94 9.32 3.90
N PHE A 67 5.07 8.42 3.46
CA PHE A 67 4.18 8.64 2.34
C PHE A 67 2.74 8.47 2.79
N ILE A 68 1.92 9.50 2.53
CA ILE A 68 0.46 9.42 2.67
C ILE A 68 -0.14 9.30 1.28
N SER A 69 -0.96 8.27 1.08
CA SER A 69 -1.51 7.93 -0.22
C SER A 69 -2.42 9.06 -0.75
N PRO A 70 -2.29 9.43 -2.03
CA PRO A 70 -3.13 10.46 -2.64
C PRO A 70 -4.57 10.01 -2.88
N ILE A 71 -4.95 8.79 -2.49
CA ILE A 71 -6.36 8.37 -2.47
C ILE A 71 -7.12 8.91 -1.24
N LEU A 72 -6.41 9.53 -0.30
CA LEU A 72 -6.96 10.20 0.86
C LEU A 72 -7.01 11.71 0.62
N ASP A 73 -8.14 12.33 0.88
CA ASP A 73 -8.34 13.79 0.81
C ASP A 73 -9.06 14.37 2.02
N GLU A 74 -9.70 13.54 2.84
CA GLU A 74 -10.33 13.96 4.09
C GLU A 74 -9.26 14.20 5.17
N PRO A 75 -9.17 15.41 5.75
CA PRO A 75 -8.12 15.77 6.70
C PRO A 75 -7.97 14.85 7.92
N VAL A 76 -9.06 14.43 8.57
CA VAL A 76 -8.97 13.57 9.75
C VAL A 76 -8.41 12.19 9.39
N GLN A 77 -8.80 11.62 8.26
CA GLN A 77 -8.29 10.34 7.74
C GLN A 77 -6.82 10.43 7.34
N VAL A 78 -6.40 11.56 6.75
CA VAL A 78 -4.99 11.85 6.44
C VAL A 78 -4.17 11.91 7.74
N LEU A 79 -4.67 12.62 8.76
CA LEU A 79 -4.02 12.72 10.07
C LEU A 79 -3.96 11.37 10.80
N ASP A 80 -5.03 10.58 10.74
CA ASP A 80 -5.07 9.23 11.34
C ASP A 80 -3.99 8.33 10.74
N THR A 81 -3.90 8.32 9.41
CA THR A 81 -2.85 7.60 8.68
C THR A 81 -1.45 8.14 9.03
N LEU A 82 -1.30 9.46 9.13
CA LEU A 82 -0.02 10.09 9.52
C LEU A 82 0.42 9.66 10.92
N VAL A 83 -0.48 9.63 11.90
CA VAL A 83 -0.16 9.18 13.27
C VAL A 83 0.33 7.74 13.26
N HIS A 84 -0.31 6.84 12.51
CA HIS A 84 0.15 5.46 12.36
C HIS A 84 1.55 5.36 11.75
N GLU A 85 1.85 6.13 10.70
CA GLU A 85 3.19 6.14 10.10
C GLU A 85 4.25 6.79 11.02
N LEU A 86 3.88 7.76 11.85
CA LEU A 86 4.77 8.33 12.86
C LEU A 86 5.14 7.32 13.96
N VAL A 87 4.24 6.39 14.30
CA VAL A 87 4.60 5.28 15.19
C VAL A 87 5.70 4.41 14.57
N HIS A 88 5.59 4.09 13.27
CA HIS A 88 6.68 3.39 12.55
C HIS A 88 7.97 4.20 12.57
N ALA A 89 7.90 5.52 12.40
CA ALA A 89 9.07 6.38 12.40
C ALA A 89 9.78 6.37 13.76
N ILE A 90 9.04 6.46 14.87
CA ILE A 90 9.60 6.42 16.24
C ILE A 90 10.33 5.11 16.50
N ASP A 91 9.78 4.00 16.01
CA ASP A 91 10.37 2.66 16.10
C ASP A 91 11.39 2.37 14.98
N ASP A 92 11.66 3.34 14.10
CA ASP A 92 12.51 3.22 12.91
C ASP A 92 12.20 1.98 12.05
N CYS A 93 10.92 1.62 11.98
CA CYS A 93 10.38 0.46 11.27
C CYS A 93 10.92 -0.91 11.73
N VAL A 94 11.51 -1.01 12.93
CA VAL A 94 12.19 -2.23 13.39
C VAL A 94 11.20 -3.35 13.72
N HIS A 95 10.13 -3.07 14.45
CA HIS A 95 9.22 -4.09 14.97
C HIS A 95 7.97 -4.26 14.12
N HIS A 96 7.85 -3.56 12.99
CA HIS A 96 6.68 -3.55 12.13
C HIS A 96 5.39 -3.29 12.95
N HIS A 97 4.49 -4.26 13.07
CA HIS A 97 3.27 -4.17 13.87
C HIS A 97 3.34 -5.05 15.13
N GLY A 98 4.55 -5.24 15.66
CA GLY A 98 4.86 -6.04 16.84
C GLY A 98 4.54 -5.36 18.18
N PRO A 99 4.99 -5.94 19.31
CA PRO A 99 4.68 -5.45 20.66
C PRO A 99 5.09 -3.99 20.92
N GLU A 100 6.27 -3.58 20.45
CA GLU A 100 6.81 -2.22 20.60
C GLU A 100 5.97 -1.20 19.84
N PHE A 101 5.64 -1.49 18.57
CA PHE A 101 4.69 -0.69 17.80
C PHE A 101 3.35 -0.58 18.53
N LYS A 102 2.81 -1.71 18.99
CA LYS A 102 1.51 -1.75 19.67
C LYS A 102 1.51 -0.85 20.90
N LYS A 103 2.57 -0.89 21.71
CA LYS A 103 2.72 -0.05 22.90
C LYS A 103 2.58 1.43 22.56
N ILE A 104 3.42 1.91 21.62
CA ILE A 104 3.41 3.31 21.20
C ILE A 104 2.05 3.69 20.60
N ALA A 105 1.52 2.85 19.70
CA ALA A 105 0.23 3.07 19.04
C ALA A 105 -0.91 3.22 20.05
N THR A 106 -1.01 2.32 21.03
CA THR A 106 -2.06 2.40 22.05
C THR A 106 -1.88 3.58 22.99
N ASP A 107 -0.65 3.96 23.33
CA ASP A 107 -0.38 5.10 24.21
C ASP A 107 -0.84 6.43 23.60
N VAL A 108 -0.74 6.57 22.28
CA VAL A 108 -1.23 7.73 21.53
C VAL A 108 -2.69 7.61 21.10
N GLY A 109 -3.36 6.52 21.47
CA GLY A 109 -4.80 6.35 21.26
C GLY A 109 -5.23 5.70 19.95
N LEU A 110 -4.32 5.04 19.22
CA LEU A 110 -4.69 4.13 18.13
C LEU A 110 -5.29 2.83 18.70
N GLN A 111 -6.24 2.24 17.97
CA GLN A 111 -6.99 1.07 18.40
C GLN A 111 -7.25 0.10 17.25
N GLY A 112 -7.62 -1.15 17.58
CA GLY A 112 -7.94 -2.20 16.61
C GLY A 112 -6.75 -3.10 16.27
N ASN A 113 -6.78 -3.71 15.08
CA ASN A 113 -5.67 -4.53 14.58
C ASN A 113 -4.50 -3.62 14.21
N MET A 114 -3.30 -3.85 14.74
CA MET A 114 -2.15 -2.97 14.56
C MET A 114 -1.76 -2.71 13.09
N ARG A 115 -2.07 -3.63 12.17
CA ARG A 115 -1.84 -3.41 10.73
C ARG A 115 -2.75 -2.35 10.10
N GLU A 116 -3.92 -2.15 10.71
CA GLU A 116 -5.03 -1.32 10.26
C GLU A 116 -5.51 -0.41 11.40
N ALA A 117 -4.63 -0.11 12.36
CA ALA A 117 -5.03 0.61 13.57
C ALA A 117 -5.45 2.02 13.19
N THR A 118 -6.53 2.47 13.80
CA THR A 118 -7.12 3.79 13.55
C THR A 118 -7.35 4.52 14.86
N ALA A 119 -7.55 5.83 14.77
CA ALA A 119 -7.79 6.68 15.92
C ALA A 119 -9.02 6.22 16.73
N GLY A 120 -8.78 5.82 17.98
CA GLY A 120 -9.83 5.66 18.98
C GLY A 120 -10.52 6.98 19.30
N ALA A 121 -11.60 6.93 20.10
CA ALA A 121 -12.47 8.08 20.35
C ALA A 121 -11.71 9.36 20.76
N TRP A 122 -10.82 9.26 21.76
CA TRP A 122 -10.01 10.39 22.23
C TRP A 122 -9.10 10.95 21.14
N LEU A 123 -8.32 10.08 20.46
CA LEU A 123 -7.39 10.53 19.42
C LEU A 123 -8.16 11.19 18.28
N LYS A 124 -9.31 10.63 17.87
CA LYS A 124 -10.14 11.18 16.80
C LYS A 124 -10.63 12.60 17.11
N GLU A 125 -10.97 12.91 18.36
CA GLU A 125 -11.31 14.28 18.79
C GLU A 125 -10.11 15.23 18.67
N GLN A 126 -8.91 14.78 19.04
CA GLN A 126 -7.68 15.57 18.87
C GLN A 126 -7.42 15.85 17.39
N LEU A 127 -7.47 14.81 16.54
CA LEU A 127 -7.23 14.94 15.10
C LEU A 127 -8.30 15.81 14.43
N THR A 128 -9.55 15.75 14.88
CA THR A 128 -10.62 16.65 14.38
C THR A 128 -10.31 18.12 14.72
N THR A 129 -9.79 18.38 15.91
CA THR A 129 -9.39 19.74 16.32
C THR A 129 -8.21 20.25 15.48
N ILE A 130 -7.19 19.39 15.29
CA ILE A 130 -6.03 19.71 14.46
C ILE A 130 -6.43 19.94 12.99
N ALA A 131 -7.30 19.10 12.43
CA ALA A 131 -7.82 19.25 11.07
C ALA A 131 -8.52 20.60 10.88
N LYS A 132 -9.31 21.05 11.86
CA LYS A 132 -9.96 22.37 11.81
C LYS A 132 -8.95 23.52 11.80
N GLN A 133 -7.87 23.40 12.56
CA GLN A 133 -6.81 24.42 12.63
C GLN A 133 -5.95 24.46 11.36
N LEU A 134 -5.59 23.30 10.79
CA LEU A 134 -4.87 23.21 9.53
C LEU A 134 -5.71 23.69 8.33
N GLY A 135 -7.03 23.52 8.42
CA GLY A 135 -7.97 23.78 7.34
C GLY A 135 -7.87 22.73 6.23
N LYS A 136 -8.43 23.07 5.06
CA LYS A 136 -8.52 22.15 3.93
C LYS A 136 -7.14 21.62 3.52
N TYR A 137 -7.01 20.30 3.45
CA TYR A 137 -5.86 19.64 2.83
C TYR A 137 -5.82 20.00 1.34
N PRO A 138 -4.75 20.65 0.82
CA PRO A 138 -4.69 21.17 -0.55
C PRO A 138 -4.43 20.05 -1.57
N HIS A 139 -5.32 19.07 -1.60
CA HIS A 139 -5.27 17.88 -2.42
C HIS A 139 -6.69 17.48 -2.82
N SER A 140 -6.82 16.82 -3.97
CA SER A 140 -8.07 16.16 -4.37
C SER A 140 -7.78 14.68 -4.56
N LYS A 141 -8.63 13.83 -3.99
CA LYS A 141 -8.46 12.38 -4.01
C LYS A 141 -8.25 11.87 -5.43
N ILE A 142 -7.23 11.04 -5.59
CA ILE A 142 -7.06 10.25 -6.81
C ILE A 142 -8.06 9.09 -6.76
N ASN A 143 -9.01 9.11 -7.69
CA ASN A 143 -9.84 7.96 -7.96
C ASN A 143 -9.01 6.97 -8.76
N LEU A 144 -8.54 5.91 -8.10
CA LEU A 144 -8.01 4.75 -8.79
C LEU A 144 -9.19 4.14 -9.55
N ALA A 145 -9.35 4.52 -10.82
CA ALA A 145 -10.10 3.70 -11.75
C ALA A 145 -9.36 2.37 -11.75
N HIS A 146 -9.87 1.41 -10.96
CA HIS A 146 -9.46 0.04 -11.16
C HIS A 146 -9.70 -0.19 -12.65
N SER A 147 -8.61 -0.43 -13.38
CA SER A 147 -8.69 -1.47 -14.38
C SER A 147 -9.26 -2.65 -13.60
N ALA A 148 -10.60 -2.78 -13.61
CA ALA A 148 -11.26 -4.03 -13.30
C ALA A 148 -10.42 -5.01 -14.07
N SER A 149 -9.61 -5.83 -13.37
CA SER A 149 -8.58 -6.62 -14.04
C SER A 149 -9.36 -7.29 -15.14
N ALA A 150 -9.09 -6.94 -16.41
CA ALA A 150 -9.85 -7.46 -17.52
C ALA A 150 -9.89 -8.95 -17.24
N LYS A 151 -11.08 -9.53 -17.01
CA LYS A 151 -11.21 -10.90 -16.51
C LYS A 151 -10.38 -11.73 -17.48
N THR A 152 -9.15 -12.05 -17.11
CA THR A 152 -8.31 -12.89 -17.94
C THR A 152 -9.05 -14.20 -17.90
N GLY A 153 -9.52 -14.65 -19.05
CA GLY A 153 -10.22 -15.92 -19.15
C GLY A 153 -9.40 -17.05 -18.53
N PRO A 154 -10.03 -18.21 -18.33
CA PRO A 154 -9.40 -19.32 -17.62
C PRO A 154 -8.03 -19.63 -18.23
N ARG A 155 -6.96 -19.54 -17.40
CA ARG A 155 -5.59 -19.78 -17.86
C ARG A 155 -5.49 -21.15 -18.58
N PRO A 156 -4.73 -21.25 -19.67
CA PRO A 156 -4.50 -22.52 -20.36
C PRO A 156 -3.72 -23.46 -19.45
N ARG A 157 -4.33 -24.59 -19.12
CA ARG A 157 -3.77 -25.67 -18.32
C ARG A 157 -3.82 -26.97 -19.09
N ALA A 158 -2.88 -27.86 -18.85
CA ALA A 158 -2.91 -29.23 -19.37
C ALA A 158 -3.01 -30.19 -18.19
N LYS A 159 -3.87 -31.20 -18.26
CA LYS A 159 -4.07 -32.18 -17.19
C LYS A 159 -3.98 -33.63 -17.68
N CYS A 160 -3.21 -34.45 -17.00
CA CYS A 160 -3.13 -35.88 -17.29
C CYS A 160 -4.40 -36.59 -16.78
N LYS A 161 -5.14 -37.27 -17.69
CA LYS A 161 -6.33 -38.06 -17.32
C LYS A 161 -6.04 -39.22 -16.36
N LYS A 162 -4.81 -39.73 -16.34
CA LYS A 162 -4.44 -40.93 -15.54
C LYS A 162 -4.03 -40.60 -14.10
N CYS A 163 -3.17 -39.60 -13.87
CA CYS A 163 -2.72 -39.24 -12.52
C CYS A 163 -3.20 -37.89 -12.03
N GLY A 164 -3.86 -37.09 -12.88
CA GLY A 164 -4.27 -35.74 -12.52
C GLY A 164 -3.14 -34.71 -12.48
N TYR A 165 -1.90 -35.07 -12.84
CA TYR A 165 -0.80 -34.10 -12.98
C TYR A 165 -1.22 -32.95 -13.89
N GLU A 166 -1.04 -31.73 -13.43
CA GLU A 166 -1.54 -30.52 -14.08
C GLU A 166 -0.43 -29.48 -14.20
N VAL A 167 -0.32 -28.84 -15.35
CA VAL A 167 0.64 -27.75 -15.61
C VAL A 167 -0.03 -26.59 -16.32
N THR A 168 0.51 -25.39 -16.17
CA THR A 168 0.07 -24.19 -16.90
C THR A 168 1.18 -23.79 -17.87
N PRO A 169 1.07 -24.12 -19.18
CA PRO A 169 2.07 -23.70 -20.16
C PRO A 169 2.07 -22.17 -20.34
N LEU A 170 3.22 -21.61 -20.73
CA LEU A 170 3.29 -20.20 -21.12
C LEU A 170 2.51 -19.98 -22.43
N LYS A 171 1.73 -18.90 -22.51
CA LYS A 171 0.87 -18.58 -23.68
C LYS A 171 1.64 -18.66 -25.02
N LYS A 172 2.89 -18.21 -25.04
CA LYS A 172 3.75 -18.22 -26.24
C LYS A 172 4.06 -19.61 -26.79
N TRP A 173 3.86 -20.69 -26.04
CA TRP A 173 4.16 -22.06 -26.44
C TRP A 173 2.92 -22.93 -26.72
N LEU A 174 1.71 -22.38 -26.58
CA LEU A 174 0.48 -23.16 -26.76
C LEU A 174 0.32 -23.72 -28.18
N PHE A 175 0.97 -23.10 -29.17
CA PHE A 175 1.00 -23.59 -30.55
C PHE A 175 1.66 -24.97 -30.68
N MET A 176 2.50 -25.37 -29.72
CA MET A 176 3.13 -26.70 -29.69
C MET A 176 2.19 -27.79 -29.16
N GLY A 177 0.97 -27.42 -28.74
CA GLY A 177 0.01 -28.34 -28.14
C GLY A 177 0.31 -28.65 -26.66
N PRO A 178 -0.52 -29.48 -26.04
CA PRO A 178 -0.34 -29.87 -24.65
C PRO A 178 0.87 -30.79 -24.46
N PRO A 179 1.63 -30.64 -23.35
CA PRO A 179 2.80 -31.47 -23.10
C PRO A 179 2.42 -32.91 -22.76
N LEU A 180 3.41 -33.81 -22.80
CA LEU A 180 3.28 -35.16 -22.28
C LEU A 180 3.36 -35.18 -20.75
N CYS A 181 2.59 -36.07 -20.13
CA CYS A 181 2.68 -36.34 -18.70
C CYS A 181 4.06 -36.93 -18.37
N PRO A 182 4.83 -36.39 -17.40
CA PRO A 182 6.17 -36.88 -17.08
C PRO A 182 6.17 -38.30 -16.50
N LYS A 183 5.05 -38.75 -15.93
CA LYS A 183 4.91 -40.09 -15.34
C LYS A 183 4.42 -41.14 -16.33
N HIS A 184 3.48 -40.78 -17.19
CA HIS A 184 2.78 -41.74 -18.06
C HIS A 184 3.11 -41.59 -19.54
N THR A 185 3.86 -40.54 -19.90
CA THR A 185 4.27 -40.22 -21.28
C THR A 185 3.10 -40.15 -22.25
N THR A 186 1.90 -39.83 -21.75
CA THR A 186 0.69 -39.61 -22.55
C THR A 186 0.44 -38.12 -22.69
N GLU A 187 -0.07 -37.70 -23.84
CA GLU A 187 -0.56 -36.34 -24.06
C GLU A 187 -1.58 -35.94 -22.98
N MET A 188 -1.44 -34.71 -22.49
CA MET A 188 -2.29 -34.15 -21.44
C MET A 188 -3.49 -33.44 -22.07
N GLU A 189 -4.63 -33.40 -21.37
CA GLU A 189 -5.85 -32.75 -21.86
C GLU A 189 -5.77 -31.23 -21.66
N PRO A 190 -6.00 -30.42 -22.71
CA PRO A 190 -6.07 -28.97 -22.59
C PRO A 190 -7.34 -28.52 -21.86
N ILE A 191 -7.19 -27.58 -20.93
CA ILE A 191 -8.24 -26.99 -20.10
C ILE A 191 -8.07 -25.46 -20.11
N GLY A 192 -9.15 -24.71 -20.36
CA GLY A 192 -9.12 -23.23 -20.38
C GLY A 192 -8.79 -22.66 -21.76
N ASP A 193 -8.22 -21.47 -21.81
CA ASP A 193 -8.05 -20.68 -23.05
C ASP A 193 -6.84 -21.16 -23.88
N TRP A 194 -7.06 -22.21 -24.68
CA TRP A 194 -6.08 -22.73 -25.64
C TRP A 194 -6.24 -22.15 -27.06
N GLU A 195 -7.32 -21.42 -27.34
CA GLU A 195 -7.82 -21.16 -28.71
C GLU A 195 -7.26 -19.91 -29.45
N GLU A 196 -6.30 -19.16 -28.93
CA GLU A 196 -5.69 -18.04 -29.70
C GLU A 196 -4.34 -18.37 -30.36
N ALA A 197 -3.75 -19.54 -30.10
CA ALA A 197 -2.39 -19.86 -30.58
C ALA A 197 -2.35 -20.75 -31.84
N ILE A 198 -3.46 -21.40 -32.19
CA ILE A 198 -3.54 -22.32 -33.35
C ILE A 198 -3.81 -21.54 -34.65
N ALA A 199 -4.50 -20.39 -34.56
CA ALA A 199 -4.92 -19.61 -35.73
C ALA A 199 -3.80 -18.84 -36.45
N SER A 200 -2.63 -18.63 -35.82
CA SER A 200 -1.54 -17.80 -36.38
C SER A 200 -0.50 -18.56 -37.22
N THR A 201 -0.72 -19.85 -37.50
CA THR A 201 0.23 -20.69 -38.26
C THR A 201 -0.24 -21.12 -39.65
N ASN A 202 -1.44 -20.71 -40.08
CA ASN A 202 -1.94 -20.99 -41.44
C ASN A 202 -1.55 -19.92 -42.50
N GLU A 203 -0.68 -18.95 -42.17
CA GLU A 203 -0.27 -17.87 -43.08
C GLU A 203 1.26 -17.67 -43.21
N LYS A 204 2.08 -18.71 -43.05
CA LYS A 204 3.48 -18.68 -43.52
C LYS A 204 3.90 -19.94 -44.24
#